data_AF-A0A1A7WRC3-F1
#
_entry.id   AF-A0A1A7WRC3-F1
#
_cell.length_a   1.000
_cell.length_b   1.000
_cell.length_c   1.000
_cell.angle_alpha   90.00
_cell.angle_beta   90.00
_cell.angle_gamma   90.00
#
_symmetry.space_group_name_H-M   'P 1'
#
loop_
_entity.id
_entity.type
_entity.pdbx_description
1 polymer ?
#
loop_
_entity_poly.entity_id
_entity_poly.type
_entity_poly.pdbx_seq_one_letter_code
_entity_poly.pdbx_strand_id
1 'polypeptide(L)'
;LNAGASLNLDPVSPVLMAARRGCVSTTSLLLERGADVNARIPSLPTTFPAIVALCANNLPLLKCVLRNGCDALSCFTCVYGGAPHPPSEGLQNDCLLPLNCNETPERTIQFCEWMSTPVMSERVGPVLDLLLEHVGHVPLCSKLNALLDSRDEWHDVKRKSCECQIKIIALKRKHCSFIPSNKC
;
A
#
# COMPACT_ATOMS: atom_id res chain seq x y z
N LEU A 1 30.99 -12.58 11.44
CA LEU A 1 31.30 -12.18 10.06
C LEU A 1 31.90 -10.77 10.11
N ASN A 2 33.22 -10.65 9.99
CA ASN A 2 33.92 -9.36 9.86
C ASN A 2 34.43 -9.27 8.42
N ALA A 3 33.81 -8.44 7.60
CA ALA A 3 34.36 -8.00 6.33
C ALA A 3 34.05 -6.50 6.19
N GLY A 4 35.10 -5.68 6.28
CA GLY A 4 35.05 -4.26 6.00
C GLY A 4 34.87 -4.02 4.50
N ALA A 5 33.63 -4.00 4.05
CA ALA A 5 33.27 -3.54 2.72
C ALA A 5 33.13 -2.02 2.72
N SER A 6 33.79 -1.38 1.76
CA SER A 6 33.80 0.06 1.52
C SER A 6 32.38 0.59 1.20
N LEU A 7 31.90 1.57 1.96
CA LEU A 7 30.50 2.07 1.98
C LEU A 7 30.23 3.24 1.00
N ASN A 8 30.65 3.13 -0.27
CA ASN A 8 30.30 4.14 -1.30
C ASN A 8 29.43 3.60 -2.44
N LEU A 9 28.85 2.41 -2.25
CA LEU A 9 27.77 1.88 -3.07
C LEU A 9 26.61 1.70 -2.10
N ASP A 10 25.48 2.38 -2.36
CA ASP A 10 24.33 2.48 -1.46
C ASP A 10 24.14 1.22 -0.60
N PRO A 11 24.15 1.32 0.74
CA PRO A 11 23.89 0.18 1.62
C PRO A 11 22.41 -0.18 1.50
N VAL A 12 22.02 -0.84 0.40
CA VAL A 12 20.66 -1.30 0.23
C VAL A 12 20.42 -2.33 1.33
N SER A 13 19.48 -2.00 2.21
CA SER A 13 19.21 -2.79 3.41
C SER A 13 19.05 -4.28 3.07
N PRO A 14 19.72 -5.21 3.81
CA PRO A 14 19.66 -6.65 3.53
C PRO A 14 18.23 -7.19 3.39
N VAL A 15 17.28 -6.64 4.17
CA VAL A 15 15.87 -7.04 4.12
C VAL A 15 15.21 -6.63 2.80
N LEU A 16 15.53 -5.45 2.26
CA LEU A 16 15.04 -4.99 0.96
C LEU A 16 15.60 -5.86 -0.17
N MET A 17 16.85 -6.31 -0.05
CA MET A 17 17.46 -7.23 -1.02
C MET A 17 16.83 -8.62 -0.99
N ALA A 18 16.56 -9.15 0.20
CA ALA A 18 15.82 -10.40 0.35
C ALA A 18 14.40 -10.29 -0.21
N ALA A 19 13.71 -9.18 0.07
CA ALA A 19 12.37 -8.91 -0.41
C ALA A 19 12.31 -8.79 -1.95
N ARG A 20 13.25 -8.06 -2.56
CA ARG A 20 13.38 -7.96 -4.02
C ARG A 20 13.58 -9.31 -4.69
N ARG A 21 14.28 -10.24 -4.04
CA ARG A 21 14.47 -11.62 -4.52
C ARG A 21 13.24 -12.51 -4.28
N GLY A 22 12.19 -12.02 -3.61
CA GLY A 22 11.01 -12.80 -3.27
C GLY A 22 11.26 -13.84 -2.16
N CYS A 23 12.38 -13.77 -1.44
CA CYS A 23 12.77 -14.80 -0.49
C CYS A 23 12.09 -14.58 0.87
N VAL A 24 10.93 -15.21 1.08
CA VAL A 24 10.15 -15.11 2.33
C VAL A 24 10.96 -15.54 3.55
N SER A 25 11.64 -16.69 3.48
CA SER A 25 12.39 -17.23 4.61
C SER A 25 13.54 -16.32 5.05
N THR A 26 14.32 -15.79 4.09
CA THR A 26 15.40 -14.86 4.40
C THR A 26 14.86 -13.53 4.91
N THR A 27 13.77 -13.03 4.33
CA THR A 27 13.13 -11.79 4.78
C THR A 27 12.63 -11.93 6.23
N SER A 28 11.91 -13.01 6.55
CA SER A 28 11.46 -13.30 7.92
C SER A 28 12.63 -13.38 8.90
N LEU A 29 13.68 -14.12 8.55
CA LEU A 29 14.86 -14.27 9.40
C LEU A 29 15.53 -12.91 9.69
N LEU A 30 15.64 -12.04 8.70
CA LEU A 30 16.24 -10.72 8.88
C LEU A 30 15.37 -9.83 9.78
N LEU A 31 14.05 -9.86 9.59
CA LEU A 31 13.08 -9.13 10.40
C LEU A 31 13.08 -9.61 11.87
N GLU A 32 13.13 -10.92 12.10
CA GLU A 32 13.29 -11.53 13.43
C GLU A 32 14.59 -11.11 14.14
N ARG A 33 15.60 -10.67 13.39
CA ARG A 33 16.87 -10.16 13.92
C ARG A 33 16.90 -8.63 14.06
N GLY A 34 15.74 -7.98 13.93
CA GLY A 34 15.60 -6.54 14.12
C GLY A 34 16.00 -5.70 12.90
N ALA A 35 16.04 -6.29 11.70
CA ALA A 35 16.17 -5.49 10.49
C ALA A 35 14.98 -4.53 10.35
N ASP A 36 15.26 -3.27 10.00
CA ASP A 36 14.22 -2.26 9.78
C ASP A 36 13.41 -2.58 8.52
N VAL A 37 12.15 -2.99 8.72
CA VAL A 37 11.18 -3.27 7.66
C VAL A 37 10.80 -2.03 6.85
N ASN A 38 10.89 -0.84 7.46
CA ASN A 38 10.53 0.44 6.86
C ASN A 38 11.76 1.18 6.29
N ALA A 39 12.87 0.47 6.11
CA ALA A 39 14.08 1.00 5.52
C ALA A 39 13.79 1.66 4.17
N ARG A 40 14.37 2.85 3.98
CA ARG A 40 14.19 3.66 2.78
C ARG A 40 15.22 3.26 1.72
N ILE A 41 14.87 3.50 0.45
CA ILE A 41 15.80 3.42 -0.68
C ILE A 41 16.02 4.85 -1.15
N PRO A 42 17.22 5.45 -1.00
CA PRO A 42 17.47 6.85 -1.36
C PRO A 42 17.14 7.17 -2.82
N SER A 43 17.47 6.25 -3.74
CA SER A 43 17.16 6.36 -5.17
C SER A 43 15.69 6.12 -5.51
N LEU A 44 14.86 5.76 -4.54
CA LEU A 44 13.44 5.50 -4.72
C LEU A 44 12.60 6.24 -3.68
N PRO A 45 12.35 7.55 -3.89
CA PRO A 45 11.52 8.34 -3.01
C PRO A 45 10.05 7.95 -3.18
N THR A 46 9.52 7.19 -2.21
CA THR A 46 8.10 6.85 -2.10
C THR A 46 7.49 7.44 -0.83
N THR A 47 6.18 7.72 -0.85
CA THR A 47 5.43 8.11 0.36
C THR A 47 5.01 6.93 1.22
N PHE A 48 5.24 5.71 0.75
CA PHE A 48 4.90 4.45 1.39
C PHE A 48 6.17 3.56 1.51
N PRO A 49 6.19 2.53 2.38
CA PRO A 49 7.40 1.73 2.58
C PRO A 49 7.87 1.06 1.28
N ALA A 50 9.15 1.24 0.95
CA ALA A 50 9.72 0.69 -0.28
C ALA A 50 9.58 -0.83 -0.37
N ILE A 51 9.59 -1.53 0.77
CA ILE A 51 9.40 -2.97 0.82
C ILE A 51 8.03 -3.42 0.27
N VAL A 52 6.98 -2.61 0.40
CA VAL A 52 5.65 -2.90 -0.19
C VAL A 52 5.75 -2.95 -1.72
N ALA A 53 6.51 -2.03 -2.31
CA ALA A 53 6.77 -2.03 -3.75
C ALA A 53 7.46 -3.32 -4.22
N LEU A 54 8.43 -3.78 -3.43
CA LEU A 54 9.19 -5.02 -3.72
C LEU A 54 8.35 -6.29 -3.52
N CYS A 55 7.32 -6.24 -2.67
CA CYS A 55 6.52 -7.39 -2.28
C CYS A 55 5.18 -7.51 -3.02
N ALA A 56 4.70 -6.52 -3.77
CA ALA A 56 3.35 -6.56 -4.34
C ALA A 56 3.09 -7.74 -5.29
N ASN A 57 4.13 -8.32 -5.88
CA ASN A 57 4.02 -9.51 -6.73
C ASN A 57 4.08 -10.83 -5.94
N ASN A 58 4.25 -10.77 -4.62
CA ASN A 58 4.38 -11.92 -3.73
C ASN A 58 3.57 -11.68 -2.46
N LEU A 59 2.28 -12.00 -2.51
CA LEU A 59 1.34 -11.82 -1.39
C LEU A 59 1.79 -12.50 -0.08
N PRO A 60 2.36 -13.73 -0.08
CA PRO A 60 2.94 -14.32 1.13
C PRO A 60 4.05 -13.46 1.74
N LEU A 61 4.93 -12.90 0.91
CA LEU A 61 5.99 -12.00 1.36
C LEU A 61 5.41 -10.68 1.89
N LEU A 62 4.41 -10.11 1.21
CA LEU A 62 3.70 -8.92 1.68
C LEU A 62 3.09 -9.18 3.06
N LYS A 63 2.41 -10.32 3.25
CA LYS A 63 1.86 -10.72 4.56
C LYS A 63 2.95 -10.88 5.62
N CYS A 64 4.12 -11.42 5.25
CA CYS A 64 5.27 -11.54 6.14
C CYS A 64 5.75 -10.16 6.63
N VAL A 65 5.95 -9.19 5.73
CA VAL A 65 6.44 -7.85 6.12
C VAL A 65 5.40 -7.08 6.93
N LEU A 66 4.11 -7.22 6.61
CA LEU A 66 3.01 -6.62 7.39
C LEU A 66 3.02 -7.12 8.85
N ARG A 67 3.17 -8.43 9.06
CA ARG A 67 3.24 -9.00 10.42
C ARG A 67 4.46 -8.54 11.23
N ASN A 68 5.47 -7.99 10.57
CA ASN A 68 6.73 -7.53 11.18
C ASN A 68 6.81 -6.00 11.29
N GLY A 69 5.68 -5.29 11.29
CA GLY A 69 5.63 -3.85 11.58
C GLY A 69 5.86 -2.94 10.37
N CYS A 70 5.63 -3.44 9.16
CA CYS A 70 5.58 -2.61 7.96
C CYS A 70 4.50 -1.52 8.11
N ASP A 71 4.86 -0.26 7.87
CA ASP A 71 3.95 0.89 7.94
C ASP A 71 3.00 0.95 6.74
N ALA A 72 2.03 0.04 6.75
CA ALA A 72 1.02 -0.08 5.71
C ALA A 72 0.06 1.11 5.65
N LEU A 73 -0.08 1.88 6.73
CA LEU A 73 -0.98 3.03 6.77
C LEU A 73 -0.51 4.12 5.80
N SER A 74 0.81 4.30 5.66
CA SER A 74 1.41 5.22 4.71
C SER A 74 1.06 4.92 3.24
N CYS A 75 0.64 3.69 2.89
CA CYS A 75 0.10 3.36 1.56
C CYS A 75 -1.21 4.12 1.25
N PHE A 76 -1.93 4.61 2.25
CA PHE A 76 -3.20 5.32 2.08
C PHE A 76 -3.07 6.83 2.23
N THR A 77 -1.84 7.33 2.39
CA THR A 77 -1.58 8.78 2.44
C THR A 77 -1.59 9.35 1.02
N CYS A 78 -2.65 10.09 0.69
CA CYS A 78 -2.81 10.74 -0.60
C CYS A 78 -3.04 12.26 -0.46
N VAL A 79 -2.20 13.08 -1.10
CA VAL A 79 -2.34 14.55 -1.12
C VAL A 79 -3.67 15.02 -1.74
N TYR A 80 -4.25 14.25 -2.67
CA TYR A 80 -5.52 14.57 -3.31
C TYR A 80 -6.73 14.03 -2.55
N GLY A 81 -6.56 12.99 -1.71
CA GLY A 81 -7.65 12.35 -1.01
C GLY A 81 -8.83 11.99 -1.94
N GLY A 82 -10.03 12.47 -1.62
CA GLY A 82 -11.23 12.25 -2.44
C GLY A 82 -11.34 13.14 -3.69
N ALA A 83 -10.46 14.13 -3.87
CA ALA A 83 -10.49 15.00 -5.05
C ALA A 83 -10.01 14.27 -6.31
N PRO A 84 -10.46 14.67 -7.51
CA PRO A 84 -9.94 14.14 -8.78
C PRO A 84 -8.42 14.35 -8.88
N HIS A 85 -7.70 13.32 -9.30
CA HIS A 85 -6.27 13.46 -9.60
C HIS A 85 -6.09 14.17 -10.95
N PRO A 86 -5.03 14.96 -11.13
CA PRO A 86 -4.66 15.44 -12.45
C PRO A 86 -4.37 14.27 -13.41
N PRO A 87 -4.48 14.47 -14.73
CA PRO A 87 -4.06 13.48 -15.71
C PRO A 87 -2.65 12.99 -15.37
N SER A 88 -2.46 11.68 -15.31
CA SER A 88 -1.16 11.13 -14.93
C SER A 88 -0.17 11.37 -16.05
N GLU A 89 0.76 12.30 -15.85
CA GLU A 89 2.02 12.36 -16.59
C GLU A 89 2.71 11.01 -16.37
N GLY A 90 2.56 10.10 -17.35
CA GLY A 90 2.75 8.67 -17.17
C GLY A 90 4.04 8.33 -16.44
N LEU A 91 3.93 7.61 -15.32
CA LEU A 91 5.08 6.93 -14.75
C LEU A 91 5.48 5.86 -15.78
N GLN A 92 6.53 6.14 -16.55
CA GLN A 92 7.00 5.23 -17.60
C GLN A 92 7.34 3.87 -16.97
N ASN A 93 7.13 2.80 -17.73
CA ASN A 93 6.97 1.40 -17.30
C ASN A 93 8.11 0.79 -16.44
N ASP A 94 9.18 1.53 -16.15
CA ASP A 94 10.39 1.05 -15.51
C ASP A 94 10.68 1.65 -14.11
N CYS A 95 9.87 2.57 -13.57
CA CYS A 95 10.31 3.45 -12.47
C CYS A 95 10.67 2.82 -11.10
N LEU A 96 10.40 1.55 -10.82
CA LEU A 96 10.72 0.96 -9.52
C LEU A 96 11.92 0.02 -9.49
N LEU A 97 12.49 -0.32 -10.66
CA LEU A 97 13.35 -1.51 -10.76
C LEU A 97 14.75 -1.37 -11.37
N PRO A 98 15.17 -0.28 -12.05
CA PRO A 98 16.59 -0.06 -12.20
C PRO A 98 17.07 0.73 -10.98
N LEU A 99 17.84 0.08 -10.11
CA LEU A 99 18.80 0.75 -9.19
C LEU A 99 19.90 1.49 -9.99
N ASN A 100 19.60 1.95 -11.21
CA ASN A 100 20.51 2.65 -12.08
C ASN A 100 20.52 4.11 -11.63
N CYS A 101 21.46 4.38 -10.73
CA CYS A 101 21.78 5.66 -10.13
C CYS A 101 22.40 6.59 -11.18
N ASN A 102 21.58 7.29 -11.95
CA ASN A 102 22.04 8.48 -12.68
C ASN A 102 21.11 9.70 -12.55
N GLU A 103 19.90 9.55 -12.01
CA GLU A 103 18.97 10.67 -11.84
C GLU A 103 18.28 10.61 -10.48
N THR A 104 18.34 11.72 -9.74
CA THR A 104 17.57 11.92 -8.51
C THR A 104 16.12 12.20 -8.88
N PRO A 105 15.14 11.41 -8.42
CA PRO A 105 13.75 11.70 -8.75
C PRO A 105 13.33 12.98 -8.03
N GLU A 106 12.93 14.00 -8.78
CA GLU A 106 12.48 15.30 -8.26
C GLU A 106 11.15 15.20 -7.48
N ARG A 107 10.48 14.04 -7.53
CA ARG A 107 9.16 13.80 -6.95
C ARG A 107 9.07 12.48 -6.20
N THR A 108 8.38 12.51 -5.06
CA THR A 108 8.01 11.30 -4.32
C THR A 108 6.83 10.60 -4.98
N ILE A 109 6.94 9.30 -5.24
CA ILE A 109 5.86 8.51 -5.82
C ILE A 109 4.84 8.15 -4.73
N GLN A 110 3.57 8.46 -5.00
CA GLN A 110 2.47 8.06 -4.12
C GLN A 110 1.99 6.65 -4.45
N PHE A 111 1.51 5.91 -3.44
CA PHE A 111 1.04 4.53 -3.61
C PHE A 111 -0.08 4.41 -4.66
N CYS A 112 -1.05 5.32 -4.65
CA CYS A 112 -2.14 5.33 -5.61
C CYS A 112 -1.67 5.53 -7.06
N GLU A 113 -0.61 6.30 -7.28
CA GLU A 113 -0.03 6.48 -8.61
C GLU A 113 0.64 5.21 -9.08
N TRP A 114 1.42 4.59 -8.21
CA TRP A 114 2.10 3.34 -8.50
C TRP A 114 1.12 2.19 -8.80
N MET A 115 0.10 2.03 -7.98
CA MET A 115 -0.94 1.00 -8.18
C MET A 115 -1.75 1.20 -9.47
N SER A 116 -1.76 2.42 -10.02
CA SER A 116 -2.45 2.74 -11.28
C SER A 116 -1.61 2.45 -12.53
N THR A 117 -0.34 2.05 -12.38
CA THR A 117 0.48 1.65 -13.53
C THR A 117 -0.08 0.39 -14.19
N PRO A 118 0.05 0.20 -15.51
CA PRO A 118 -0.50 -0.98 -16.21
C PRO A 118 -0.04 -2.32 -15.60
N VAL A 119 1.21 -2.38 -15.14
CA VAL A 119 1.81 -3.58 -14.53
C VAL A 119 1.16 -3.92 -13.19
N MET A 120 0.77 -2.90 -12.42
CA MET A 120 0.23 -3.07 -11.07
C MET A 120 -1.29 -3.01 -11.02
N SER A 121 -1.93 -2.42 -12.03
CA SER A 121 -3.37 -2.20 -12.05
C SER A 121 -4.15 -3.50 -11.93
N GLU A 122 -3.62 -4.64 -12.38
CA GLU A 122 -4.28 -5.95 -12.27
C GLU A 122 -4.17 -6.59 -10.87
N ARG A 123 -3.27 -6.08 -10.02
CA ARG A 123 -2.96 -6.63 -8.69
C ARG A 123 -3.55 -5.80 -7.55
N VAL A 124 -4.29 -4.75 -7.90
CA VAL A 124 -4.85 -3.79 -6.95
C VAL A 124 -5.71 -4.47 -5.90
N GLY A 125 -6.64 -5.33 -6.31
CA GLY A 125 -7.54 -6.01 -5.38
C GLY A 125 -6.82 -6.77 -4.27
N PRO A 126 -6.04 -7.84 -4.59
CA PRO A 126 -5.38 -8.65 -3.56
C PRO A 126 -4.38 -7.88 -2.69
N VAL A 127 -3.65 -6.91 -3.26
CA VAL A 127 -2.71 -6.08 -2.50
C VAL A 127 -3.46 -5.17 -1.54
N LEU A 128 -4.49 -4.45 -2.01
CA LEU A 128 -5.31 -3.61 -1.16
C LEU A 128 -6.05 -4.42 -0.09
N ASP A 129 -6.52 -5.62 -0.42
CA ASP A 129 -7.22 -6.47 0.53
C ASP A 129 -6.35 -6.82 1.74
N LEU A 130 -5.10 -7.23 1.51
CA LEU A 130 -4.15 -7.52 2.58
C LEU A 130 -3.76 -6.26 3.38
N LEU A 131 -3.57 -5.13 2.69
CA LEU A 131 -3.24 -3.88 3.38
C LEU A 131 -4.41 -3.41 4.26
N LEU A 132 -5.65 -3.47 3.77
CA LEU A 132 -6.87 -3.11 4.51
C LEU A 132 -7.16 -4.10 5.65
N GLU A 133 -6.91 -5.39 5.46
CA GLU A 133 -6.99 -6.38 6.55
C GLU A 133 -6.03 -6.03 7.69
N HIS A 134 -4.85 -5.46 7.36
CA HIS A 134 -3.84 -5.09 8.34
C HIS A 134 -4.11 -3.74 9.03
N VAL A 135 -4.45 -2.69 8.27
CA VAL A 135 -4.66 -1.33 8.83
C VAL A 135 -6.08 -1.09 9.33
N GLY A 136 -7.04 -1.95 8.97
CA GLY A 136 -8.45 -1.77 9.24
C GLY A 136 -9.10 -0.74 8.31
N HIS A 137 -9.94 0.13 8.86
CA HIS A 137 -10.74 1.07 8.08
C HIS A 137 -9.95 2.36 7.78
N VAL A 138 -9.74 2.64 6.50
CA VAL A 138 -9.09 3.86 6.01
C VAL A 138 -9.78 4.36 4.72
N PRO A 139 -10.00 5.68 4.58
CA PRO A 139 -10.58 6.23 3.36
C PRO A 139 -9.59 6.10 2.20
N LEU A 140 -10.06 5.56 1.08
CA LEU A 140 -9.26 5.50 -0.15
C LEU A 140 -9.39 6.81 -0.93
N CYS A 141 -8.32 7.19 -1.62
CA CYS A 141 -8.36 8.31 -2.56
C CYS A 141 -9.23 8.00 -3.80
N SER A 142 -9.65 9.03 -4.54
CA SER A 142 -10.51 8.86 -5.71
C SER A 142 -9.90 7.93 -6.77
N LYS A 143 -8.57 7.95 -6.93
CA LYS A 143 -7.83 7.10 -7.88
C LYS A 143 -7.86 5.61 -7.50
N LEU A 144 -7.62 5.28 -6.22
CA LEU A 144 -7.73 3.89 -5.75
C LEU A 144 -9.18 3.39 -5.80
N ASN A 145 -10.16 4.24 -5.50
CA ASN A 145 -11.57 3.90 -5.66
C ASN A 145 -11.90 3.62 -7.14
N ALA A 146 -11.46 4.45 -8.06
CA ALA A 146 -11.67 4.24 -9.49
C ALA A 146 -11.03 2.94 -10.01
N LEU A 147 -9.85 2.58 -9.50
CA LEU A 147 -9.24 1.28 -9.80
C LEU A 147 -10.08 0.12 -9.28
N LEU A 148 -10.57 0.21 -8.03
CA LEU A 148 -11.47 -0.79 -7.47
C LEU A 148 -12.79 -0.91 -8.26
N ASP A 149 -13.31 0.19 -8.79
CA ASP A 149 -14.54 0.24 -9.59
C ASP A 149 -14.36 -0.27 -11.03
N SER A 150 -13.11 -0.39 -11.50
CA SER A 150 -12.83 -0.87 -12.85
C SER A 150 -13.05 -2.37 -13.03
N ARG A 151 -13.14 -3.15 -11.94
CA ARG A 151 -13.29 -4.60 -11.98
C ARG A 151 -14.30 -5.10 -10.94
N ASP A 152 -15.27 -5.88 -11.41
CA ASP A 152 -16.31 -6.44 -10.54
C ASP A 152 -15.79 -7.42 -9.48
N GLU A 153 -14.58 -7.93 -9.63
CA GLU A 153 -13.98 -8.87 -8.69
C GLU A 153 -13.59 -8.22 -7.35
N TRP A 154 -13.51 -6.89 -7.29
CA TRP A 154 -12.96 -6.16 -6.14
C TRP A 154 -14.02 -5.46 -5.28
N HIS A 155 -15.30 -5.73 -5.51
CA HIS A 155 -16.41 -5.21 -4.72
C HIS A 155 -16.26 -5.47 -3.22
N ASP A 156 -15.74 -6.64 -2.83
CA ASP A 156 -15.52 -6.99 -1.42
C ASP A 156 -14.41 -6.17 -0.77
N VAL A 157 -13.35 -5.88 -1.53
CA VAL A 157 -12.23 -5.02 -1.09
C VAL A 157 -12.73 -3.58 -0.89
N LYS A 158 -13.58 -3.09 -1.81
CA LYS A 158 -14.23 -1.77 -1.68
C LYS A 158 -15.14 -1.70 -0.46
N ARG A 159 -15.88 -2.76 -0.16
CA ARG A 159 -16.75 -2.80 1.02
C ARG A 159 -15.95 -2.64 2.32
N LYS A 160 -14.78 -3.29 2.43
CA LYS A 160 -13.88 -3.13 3.59
C LYS A 160 -13.40 -1.68 3.76
N SER A 161 -13.06 -0.99 2.68
CA SER A 161 -12.67 0.42 2.74
C SER A 161 -13.84 1.37 3.02
N CYS A 162 -15.09 0.94 2.80
CA CYS A 162 -16.30 1.73 3.00
C CYS A 162 -17.04 1.43 4.32
N GLU A 163 -16.54 0.49 5.15
CA GLU A 163 -17.23 -0.04 6.32
C GLU A 163 -17.39 0.92 7.54
N CYS A 164 -17.37 2.24 7.31
CA CYS A 164 -17.99 3.24 8.19
C CYS A 164 -19.41 3.66 7.74
N GLN A 165 -19.87 3.36 6.52
CA GLN A 165 -21.20 3.78 6.07
C GLN A 165 -22.34 2.86 6.54
N ILE A 166 -22.11 1.56 6.72
CA ILE A 166 -23.19 0.62 7.10
C ILE A 166 -23.60 0.80 8.56
N LYS A 167 -22.68 1.09 9.48
CA LYS A 167 -23.05 1.34 10.89
C LYS A 167 -23.84 2.66 11.06
N ILE A 168 -23.54 3.69 10.27
CA ILE A 168 -24.26 4.97 10.33
C ILE A 168 -25.65 4.88 9.68
N ILE A 169 -25.80 4.15 8.57
CA ILE A 169 -27.12 3.95 7.93
C ILE A 169 -28.00 2.97 8.75
N ALA A 170 -27.41 1.92 9.35
CA ALA A 170 -28.13 0.99 10.22
C ALA A 170 -28.59 1.63 11.55
N LEU A 171 -27.86 2.62 12.09
CA LEU A 171 -28.28 3.38 13.26
C LEU A 171 -29.34 4.45 12.91
N LYS A 172 -29.27 5.08 11.72
CA LYS A 172 -30.33 6.02 11.27
C LYS A 172 -31.66 5.33 10.96
N ARG A 173 -31.67 4.05 10.56
CA ARG A 173 -32.92 3.28 10.38
C ARG A 173 -33.57 2.82 11.70
N LYS A 174 -32.81 2.65 12.79
CA LYS A 174 -33.37 2.28 14.10
C LYS A 174 -33.97 3.44 14.89
N HIS A 175 -33.63 4.69 14.55
CA HIS A 175 -34.11 5.87 15.28
C HIS A 175 -35.33 6.58 14.64
N CYS A 176 -35.76 6.17 13.45
CA CYS A 176 -36.99 6.66 12.79
C CYS A 176 -38.22 5.76 12.99
N SER A 177 -38.12 4.68 13.78
CA SER A 177 -39.24 3.79 14.09
C SER A 177 -39.60 3.85 15.56
N PHE A 178 -39.99 5.01 16.08
CA PHE A 178 -40.73 5.14 17.34
C PHE A 178 -41.40 6.52 17.44
N ILE A 179 -42.42 6.75 16.61
CA ILE A 179 -43.53 7.64 16.98
C ILE A 179 -44.72 6.71 17.26
N PRO A 180 -45.03 6.39 18.52
CA PRO A 180 -46.29 5.75 18.83
C PRO A 180 -47.39 6.80 18.64
N SER A 181 -48.18 6.65 17.58
CA SER A 181 -49.51 7.25 17.52
C SER A 181 -50.35 6.65 18.64
N ASN A 182 -50.36 7.29 19.81
CA ASN A 182 -51.35 7.00 20.85
C ASN A 182 -52.30 8.18 21.00
N LYS A 183 -53.55 7.84 20.68
CA LYS A 183 -54.81 8.55 20.91
C LYS A 183 -54.84 9.24 22.28
N CYS A 184 -55.28 10.50 22.28
CA CYS A 184 -56.33 11.05 23.13
C CYS A 184 -57.12 12.04 22.29
#